data_AF-A0A927CTC8-F1
#
_entry.id   AF-A0A927CTC8-F1
#
_cell.length_a   1.000
_cell.length_b   1.000
_cell.length_c   1.000
_cell.angle_alpha   90.00
_cell.angle_beta   90.00
_cell.angle_gamma   90.00
#
_symmetry.space_group_name_H-M   'P 1'
#
loop_
_entity.id
_entity.type
_entity.pdbx_description
1 polymer ?
#
loop_
_entity_poly.entity_id
_entity_poly.type
_entity_poly.pdbx_seq_one_letter_code
_entity_poly.pdbx_strand_id
1 'polypeptide(L)' 'MRQDVFDFIKGNQDYLNYIRLQPMWYRKLSRNPQLMEEMGIEATYHFEKSIPQRVNKLTNGVQVASIMLNMLQGMNNKS' A
#
# COMPACT_ATOMS: atom_id res chain seq x y z
N MET A 1 -1.80 11.40 -4.69
CA MET A 1 -0.92 10.24 -4.42
C MET A 1 0.05 10.08 -5.57
N ARG A 2 1.29 9.65 -5.31
CA ARG A 2 2.25 9.34 -6.37
C ARG A 2 1.76 8.11 -7.15
N GLN A 3 2.01 8.07 -8.46
CA GLN A 3 1.42 7.08 -9.37
C GLN A 3 1.91 5.66 -9.08
N ASP A 4 3.21 5.48 -8.86
CA ASP A 4 3.86 4.22 -8.44
C ASP A 4 3.22 3.59 -7.18
N VAL A 5 2.94 4.40 -6.16
CA VAL A 5 2.28 3.96 -4.92
C VAL A 5 0.85 3.53 -5.21
N PHE A 6 0.13 4.27 -6.06
CA PHE A 6 -1.23 3.93 -6.43
C PHE A 6 -1.31 2.65 -7.28
N ASP A 7 -0.41 2.49 -8.24
CA ASP A 7 -0.34 1.29 -9.08
C ASP A 7 -0.04 0.05 -8.24
N PHE A 8 0.78 0.19 -7.20
CA PHE A 8 1.03 -0.87 -6.23
C PHE A 8 -0.18 -1.24 -5.39
N ILE A 9 -0.85 -0.23 -4.80
CA ILE A 9 -2.10 -0.43 -4.06
C ILE A 9 -3.13 -1.11 -4.96
N LYS A 10 -3.22 -0.71 -6.24
CA LYS A 10 -4.14 -1.31 -7.20
C LYS A 10 -3.76 -2.76 -7.53
N GLY A 11 -2.47 -3.11 -7.48
CA GLY A 11 -1.97 -4.47 -7.63
C GLY A 11 -2.29 -5.40 -6.45
N ASN A 12 -2.66 -4.85 -5.29
CA ASN A 12 -3.09 -5.59 -4.11
C ASN A 12 -4.54 -5.25 -3.74
N GLN A 13 -5.46 -6.17 -4.00
CA GLN A 13 -6.88 -5.95 -3.79
C GLN A 13 -7.24 -5.63 -2.33
N ASP A 14 -6.50 -6.17 -1.35
CA ASP A 14 -6.73 -5.92 0.06
C ASP A 14 -6.34 -4.49 0.42
N TYR A 15 -5.20 -3.99 -0.06
CA TYR A 15 -4.83 -2.58 0.11
C TYR A 15 -5.80 -1.64 -0.59
N LEU A 16 -6.26 -1.99 -1.79
CA LEU A 16 -7.28 -1.21 -2.49
C LEU A 16 -8.60 -1.16 -1.71
N ASN A 17 -9.03 -2.28 -1.14
CA ASN A 17 -10.23 -2.34 -0.30
C ASN A 17 -10.02 -1.56 1.01
N TYR A 18 -8.87 -1.69 1.65
CA TYR A 18 -8.54 -1.01 2.88
C TYR A 18 -8.54 0.51 2.71
N ILE A 19 -7.97 1.03 1.63
CA ILE A 19 -8.00 2.48 1.35
C ILE A 19 -9.43 2.98 1.09
N ARG A 20 -10.30 2.16 0.49
CA ARG A 20 -11.73 2.51 0.33
C ARG A 20 -12.45 2.56 1.68
N LEU A 21 -12.11 1.67 2.60
CA LEU A 21 -12.63 1.66 3.96
C LEU A 21 -12.07 2.81 4.81
N GLN A 22 -10.79 3.13 4.61
CA GLN A 22 -10.02 4.12 5.36
C GLN A 22 -9.43 5.19 4.43
N PRO A 23 -10.25 6.11 3.88
CA PRO A 23 -9.79 7.14 2.94
C PRO A 23 -8.79 8.15 3.54
N MET A 24 -8.60 8.13 4.87
CA MET A 24 -7.53 8.86 5.54
C MET A 24 -6.14 8.45 5.00
N TRP A 25 -5.94 7.16 4.73
CA TRP A 25 -4.68 6.64 4.20
C TRP A 25 -4.37 7.16 2.80
N TYR A 26 -5.38 7.32 1.93
CA TYR A 26 -5.19 7.97 0.64
C TYR A 26 -4.61 9.39 0.77
N ARG A 27 -5.13 10.16 1.74
CA ARG A 27 -4.64 11.52 2.03
C ARG A 27 -3.24 11.52 2.65
N LYS A 28 -2.96 10.60 3.57
CA LYS A 28 -1.63 10.43 4.19
C LYS A 28 -0.56 10.07 3.15
N LEU A 29 -0.81 9.02 2.36
CA LEU A 29 0.09 8.55 1.30
C LEU A 29 0.27 9.57 0.16
N SER A 30 -0.75 10.41 -0.06
CA SER A 30 -0.62 11.52 -1.01
C SER A 30 0.36 12.60 -0.58
N ARG A 31 0.53 12.81 0.72
CA ARG A 31 1.46 13.82 1.28
C ARG A 31 2.82 13.22 1.59
N ASN A 32 2.83 12.02 2.17
CA ASN A 32 4.03 11.27 2.47
C ASN A 32 3.90 9.82 1.98
N PRO A 33 4.43 9.51 0.78
CA PRO A 33 4.38 8.15 0.25
C PRO A 33 5.21 7.14 1.06
N GLN A 34 6.10 7.58 1.96
CA GLN A 34 6.92 6.68 2.80
C GLN A 34 6.08 5.94 3.87
N LEU A 35 4.88 6.44 4.17
CA LEU A 35 3.96 5.80 5.13
C LEU A 35 3.27 4.55 4.55
N MET A 36 3.72 4.06 3.40
CA MET A 36 3.16 2.89 2.73
C MET A 36 3.33 1.62 3.57
N GLU A 37 4.45 1.47 4.25
CA GLU A 37 4.71 0.33 5.13
C GLU A 37 3.77 0.33 6.35
N GLU A 38 3.60 1.49 6.99
CA GLU A 38 2.67 1.66 8.11
C GLU A 38 1.23 1.31 7.70
N MET A 39 0.81 1.76 6.51
CA MET A 39 -0.50 1.41 5.95
C MET A 39 -0.64 -0.10 5.75
N GLY A 40 0.41 -0.75 5.24
CA GLY A 40 0.43 -2.20 5.05
C GLY A 40 0.27 -2.97 6.36
N ILE A 41 0.97 -2.57 7.43
CA ILE A 41 0.85 -3.19 8.76
C ILE A 41 -0.58 -3.02 9.30
N GLU A 42 -1.15 -1.82 9.20
CA GLU A 42 -2.51 -1.57 9.66
C GLU A 42 -3.56 -2.32 8.84
N ALA A 43 -3.38 -2.42 7.52
CA ALA A 43 -4.26 -3.20 6.65
C ALA A 43 -4.26 -4.68 7.05
N THR A 44 -3.07 -5.25 7.28
CA THR A 44 -2.91 -6.62 7.78
C THR A 44 -3.63 -6.81 9.11
N TYR A 45 -3.40 -5.94 10.09
CA TYR A 45 -4.05 -6.02 11.41
C TYR A 45 -5.58 -5.87 11.32
N HIS A 46 -6.05 -4.97 10.45
CA HIS A 46 -7.48 -4.76 10.23
C HIS A 46 -8.14 -6.01 9.66
N PHE A 47 -7.53 -6.61 8.61
CA PHE A 47 -8.07 -7.80 7.97
C PHE A 47 -7.91 -9.06 8.81
N GLU A 48 -6.81 -9.25 9.55
CA GLU A 48 -6.66 -10.37 10.48
C GLU A 48 -7.76 -10.38 11.56
N LYS A 49 -8.23 -9.20 11.97
CA LYS A 49 -9.39 -9.05 12.85
C LYS A 49 -10.74 -9.19 12.15
N SER A 50 -10.77 -9.24 10.82
CA SER A 50 -11.98 -9.25 10.01
C SER A 50 -11.92 -10.28 8.86
N ILE A 51 -12.25 -11.56 9.08
CA ILE A 51 -12.38 -12.57 7.99
C ILE A 51 -13.62 -13.48 8.23
N PRO A 52 -14.56 -13.61 7.25
CA PRO A 52 -14.54 -14.81 6.36
C PRO A 52 -14.88 -14.63 4.87
N GLN A 53 -15.62 -13.61 4.41
CA GLN A 53 -16.26 -13.74 3.08
C GLN A 53 -15.39 -13.46 1.84
N ARG A 54 -14.11 -13.06 1.95
CA ARG A 54 -13.28 -12.67 0.77
C ARG A 54 -11.87 -13.26 0.69
N VAL A 55 -11.57 -14.35 1.38
CA VAL A 55 -10.26 -15.05 1.24
C VAL A 55 -10.10 -15.75 -0.13
N ASN A 56 -11.11 -15.69 -1.00
CA ASN A 56 -11.16 -16.52 -2.21
C ASN A 56 -10.35 -16.02 -3.42
N LYS A 57 -9.57 -14.94 -3.32
CA LYS A 57 -8.72 -14.49 -4.45
C LYS A 57 -7.32 -14.10 -3.99
N LEU A 58 -6.52 -15.15 -3.85
CA LEU A 58 -5.07 -15.24 -3.71
C LEU A 58 -4.21 -14.26 -4.54
N THR A 59 -2.93 -14.24 -4.16
CA THR A 59 -1.70 -13.85 -4.88
C THR A 59 -1.38 -12.36 -5.03
N ASN A 60 -0.31 -11.89 -4.34
CA ASN A 60 0.89 -11.27 -4.94
C ASN A 60 1.80 -10.64 -3.85
N GLY A 61 2.56 -11.47 -3.12
CA GLY A 61 3.46 -11.03 -2.05
C GLY A 61 4.82 -10.43 -2.48
N VAL A 62 5.11 -10.26 -3.77
CA VAL A 62 6.49 -10.02 -4.26
C VAL A 62 6.72 -8.62 -4.84
N GLN A 63 5.71 -7.76 -4.94
CA GLN A 63 5.84 -6.48 -5.67
C GLN A 63 6.32 -5.28 -4.83
N VAL A 64 6.30 -5.37 -3.48
CA VAL A 64 6.64 -4.24 -2.57
C VAL A 64 8.10 -3.79 -2.72
N ALA A 65 9.02 -4.74 -2.91
CA ALA A 65 10.47 -4.48 -2.88
C ALA A 65 10.95 -3.54 -4.00
N SER A 66 10.31 -3.58 -5.16
CA SER A 66 10.75 -2.76 -6.32
C SER A 66 10.47 -1.26 -6.13
N ILE A 67 9.43 -0.91 -5.37
CA ILE A 67 9.02 0.48 -5.19
C ILE A 67 9.86 1.16 -4.13
N MET A 68 10.15 0.45 -3.03
CA MET A 68 11.09 0.94 -2.01
C MET A 68 12.44 1.31 -2.65
N LEU A 69 12.95 0.49 -3.58
CA LEU A 69 14.16 0.78 -4.34
C LEU A 69 14.04 2.03 -5.22
N ASN A 70 12.92 2.21 -5.92
CA ASN A 70 12.69 3.40 -6.75
C ASN A 70 12.55 4.68 -5.89
N MET A 71 11.97 4.56 -4.69
CA MET A 71 11.85 5.68 -3.75
C MET A 71 13.22 6.11 -3.22
N LEU A 72 14.10 5.17 -2.88
CA LEU A 72 15.48 5.45 -2.44
C LEU A 72 16.28 6.18 -3.53
N GLN A 73 16.18 5.75 -4.78
CA GLN A 73 16.84 6.42 -5.91
C GLN A 73 16.32 7.85 -6.13
N GLY A 74 15.01 8.06 -6.02
CA GLY A 74 14.41 9.39 -6.18
C GLY A 74 14.77 10.39 -5.07
N MET A 75 15.14 9.91 -3.88
CA MET A 75 15.64 10.77 -2.78
C MET A 75 17.08 11.20 -3.00
N ASN A 76 17.93 10.32 -3.54
CA ASN A 76 19.34 10.63 -3.80
C ASN A 76 19.55 11.60 -4.99
N ASN A 77 18.56 11.73 -5.89
CA ASN A 77 18.62 12.63 -7.05
C ASN A 77 18.12 14.07 -6.76
N LYS A 78 17.82 14.41 -5.49
CA LYS A 78 17.66 15.78 -5.03
C LYS A 78 18.83 16.15 -4.12
N SER A 79 19.99 16.42 -4.73
CA SER A 79 21.11 17.10 -4.06
C SER A 79 21.28 18.51 -4.61
#